data_AF-A0A2T3A1I1-F1
#
_entry.id   AF-A0A2T3A1I1-F1
#
_cell.length_a   1.000
_cell.length_b   1.000
_cell.length_c   1.000
_cell.angle_alpha   90.00
_cell.angle_beta   90.00
_cell.angle_gamma   90.00
#
_symmetry.space_group_name_H-M   'P 1'
#
loop_
_entity.id
_entity.type
_entity.pdbx_description
1 polymer ?
#
loop_
_entity_poly.entity_id
_entity_poly.type
_entity_poly.pdbx_seq_one_letter_code
_entity_poly.pdbx_strand_id
1 'polypeptide(L)'
;MPTASGAEQDRYAAHWDPSEARNPEASGVKIPVWSSSGAEQDRYASHWSRGEADNPATEAIGIPVRRPVGGAAEQDVYGSHLGPRAYSIPYEATTVGLLKHTILPSLGLHTGLSVVAYTASRVANRVDGKDWLWPSAQVASAWWSAVGTRLVHDGVPIGAALSSLTYPDQVLLAAVTAWGARLLYRIVSRSVQSKDDDARYLSEKAEPGFWNKAFFKMFLPEAVVQTIVSLPFTLPFRNPYASARSSLSAPIEYAHDLAVLVFTCGFALEVVADYQLTQHNKKSPNTLNREGVWSIVRHPNYLGDALVHLSFPLFLWGSGKLHPLVLLGPVANYAFLRYVGGDAQLEAHQEAKYANTAKAQELAEYKRTKNSFWPSAKEASNPWTLAILGVGVGGLALERVARYLAVHA
;
A
#
# COMPACT_ATOMS: atom_id res chain seq x y z
N MET A 1 45.01 5.86 -8.14
CA MET A 1 44.58 5.21 -9.39
C MET A 1 45.62 4.16 -9.74
N PRO A 2 45.29 2.88 -9.54
CA PRO A 2 45.27 1.97 -10.68
C PRO A 2 43.89 1.35 -10.85
N THR A 3 43.48 1.34 -12.10
CA THR A 3 42.30 0.72 -12.69
C THR A 3 42.55 -0.78 -12.87
N ALA A 4 41.65 -1.63 -12.37
CA ALA A 4 41.42 -2.95 -12.97
C ALA A 4 40.01 -3.42 -12.63
N SER A 5 39.32 -3.80 -13.71
CA SER A 5 37.91 -4.14 -13.85
C SER A 5 37.59 -5.48 -13.17
N GLY A 6 36.55 -5.50 -12.33
CA GLY A 6 35.99 -6.72 -11.75
C GLY A 6 34.87 -7.31 -12.62
N ALA A 7 35.03 -7.30 -13.94
CA ALA A 7 34.06 -7.89 -14.85
C ALA A 7 34.38 -9.38 -15.07
N GLU A 8 33.34 -10.22 -15.02
CA GLU A 8 33.38 -11.68 -15.28
C GLU A 8 33.82 -12.08 -16.70
N GLN A 9 34.27 -11.12 -17.52
CA GLN A 9 34.79 -11.36 -18.87
C GLN A 9 36.25 -11.81 -18.87
N ASP A 10 37.05 -11.48 -17.85
CA ASP A 10 38.49 -11.82 -17.82
C ASP A 10 38.76 -13.29 -17.42
N ARG A 11 37.74 -14.00 -16.94
CA ARG A 11 37.84 -15.44 -16.57
C ARG A 11 37.63 -16.40 -17.73
N TYR A 12 37.09 -15.94 -18.87
CA TYR A 12 36.84 -16.79 -20.03
C TYR A 12 38.06 -16.95 -20.96
N ALA A 13 39.13 -16.18 -20.77
CA ALA A 13 40.32 -16.22 -21.63
C ALA A 13 41.31 -17.35 -21.29
N ALA A 14 41.20 -18.01 -20.14
CA ALA A 14 42.19 -18.99 -19.67
C ALA A 14 41.95 -20.45 -20.13
N HIS A 15 40.95 -20.71 -20.99
CA HIS A 15 40.62 -22.06 -21.43
C HIS A 15 41.35 -22.54 -22.71
N TRP A 16 42.23 -21.73 -23.32
CA TRP A 16 42.84 -22.04 -24.61
C TRP A 16 44.37 -21.86 -24.73
N ASP A 17 45.12 -21.64 -23.65
CA ASP A 17 46.59 -21.54 -23.72
C ASP A 17 47.29 -22.30 -22.56
N PRO A 18 48.15 -23.31 -22.83
CA PRO A 18 48.84 -24.06 -21.78
C PRO A 18 50.09 -23.39 -21.20
N SER A 19 50.42 -22.13 -21.56
CA SER A 19 51.78 -21.62 -21.34
C SER A 19 51.99 -20.48 -20.32
N GLU A 20 50.98 -20.02 -19.58
CA GLU A 20 51.18 -18.95 -18.58
C GLU A 20 51.34 -19.43 -17.13
N ALA A 21 52.36 -18.87 -16.46
CA ALA A 21 52.92 -19.33 -15.20
C ALA A 21 52.00 -19.08 -13.98
N ARG A 22 51.92 -20.09 -13.10
CA ARG A 22 51.32 -19.98 -11.77
C ARG A 22 52.20 -19.10 -10.87
N ASN A 23 51.67 -17.93 -10.48
CA ASN A 23 52.06 -17.06 -9.37
C ASN A 23 53.55 -16.68 -9.17
N PRO A 24 53.89 -15.39 -9.25
CA PRO A 24 54.95 -14.78 -8.44
C PRO A 24 54.37 -14.15 -7.16
N GLU A 25 55.08 -14.37 -6.05
CA GLU A 25 54.75 -13.93 -4.70
C GLU A 25 54.78 -12.41 -4.51
N ALA A 26 53.80 -11.88 -3.76
CA ALA A 26 53.93 -10.61 -3.06
C ALA A 26 53.38 -10.75 -1.63
N SER A 27 54.28 -10.53 -0.69
CA SER A 27 54.13 -10.60 0.76
C SER A 27 53.15 -9.56 1.31
N GLY A 28 52.21 -9.99 2.15
CA GLY A 28 51.37 -9.10 2.96
C GLY A 28 49.97 -9.65 3.24
N VAL A 29 49.72 -9.96 4.52
CA VAL A 29 48.40 -10.17 5.17
C VAL A 29 47.44 -11.17 4.48
N LYS A 30 47.31 -12.37 5.07
CA LYS A 30 46.25 -13.33 4.71
C LYS A 30 44.89 -12.83 5.21
N ILE A 31 44.04 -12.33 4.31
CA ILE A 31 42.62 -12.07 4.58
C ILE A 31 41.83 -13.30 4.09
N PRO A 32 41.05 -13.98 4.95
CA PRO A 32 40.22 -15.11 4.51
C PRO A 32 39.04 -14.59 3.69
N VAL A 33 39.12 -14.73 2.36
CA VAL A 33 37.97 -14.58 1.47
C VAL A 33 37.19 -15.89 1.51
N TRP A 34 35.98 -15.86 2.07
CA TRP A 34 35.04 -16.98 1.99
C TRP A 34 34.24 -16.86 0.68
N SER A 35 34.41 -17.82 -0.22
CA SER A 35 33.43 -18.10 -1.26
C SER A 35 32.32 -18.99 -0.67
N SER A 36 31.06 -18.59 -0.85
CA SER A 36 29.93 -19.51 -0.67
C SER A 36 29.07 -19.45 -1.92
N SER A 37 29.15 -20.51 -2.72
CA SER A 37 28.15 -20.85 -3.71
C SER A 37 26.92 -21.39 -2.97
N GLY A 38 25.76 -20.84 -3.28
CA GLY A 38 24.49 -21.16 -2.63
C GLY A 38 23.34 -21.22 -3.62
N ALA A 39 23.63 -21.65 -4.85
CA ALA A 39 22.62 -21.92 -5.86
C ALA A 39 22.31 -23.43 -5.93
N GLU A 40 21.06 -23.77 -6.20
CA GLU A 40 20.51 -25.14 -6.25
C GLU A 40 21.23 -26.12 -7.21
N GLN A 41 22.24 -25.67 -7.96
CA GLN A 41 23.06 -26.50 -8.85
C GLN A 41 24.07 -27.39 -8.08
N ASP A 42 24.58 -26.97 -6.92
CA ASP A 42 25.62 -27.72 -6.20
C ASP A 42 25.09 -28.99 -5.52
N ARG A 43 23.77 -29.08 -5.29
CA ARG A 43 23.15 -30.26 -4.67
C ARG A 43 23.01 -31.44 -5.64
N TYR A 44 22.84 -31.16 -6.94
CA TYR A 44 22.75 -32.20 -7.98
C TYR A 44 24.10 -32.87 -8.30
N ALA A 45 25.23 -32.23 -7.97
CA ALA A 45 26.57 -32.79 -8.15
C ALA A 45 26.89 -33.94 -7.16
N SER A 46 26.14 -34.07 -6.07
CA SER A 46 26.40 -35.04 -5.00
C SER A 46 25.84 -36.45 -5.24
N HIS A 47 25.09 -36.68 -6.34
CA HIS A 47 24.58 -38.01 -6.67
C HIS A 47 25.51 -38.88 -7.54
N TRP A 48 26.69 -38.37 -7.94
CA TRP A 48 27.60 -39.08 -8.86
C TRP A 48 29.08 -39.12 -8.45
N SER A 49 29.45 -38.73 -7.23
CA SER A 49 30.84 -38.88 -6.76
C SER A 49 30.95 -39.76 -5.51
N ARG A 50 31.86 -40.74 -5.59
CA ARG A 50 32.32 -41.61 -4.51
C ARG A 50 33.64 -41.04 -3.99
N GLY A 51 33.70 -40.58 -2.73
CA GLY A 51 34.97 -40.29 -2.04
C GLY A 51 34.86 -39.37 -0.83
N GLU A 52 35.21 -39.90 0.36
CA GLU A 52 35.85 -39.30 1.55
C GLU A 52 35.38 -37.91 2.07
N ALA A 53 34.79 -37.77 3.26
CA ALA A 53 35.29 -38.03 4.63
C ALA A 53 36.48 -37.14 5.03
N ASP A 54 36.21 -36.05 5.76
CA ASP A 54 36.92 -35.62 6.98
C ASP A 54 36.46 -34.22 7.41
N ASN A 55 35.88 -34.10 8.62
CA ASN A 55 35.55 -32.82 9.23
C ASN A 55 35.88 -32.87 10.73
N PRO A 56 37.01 -32.30 11.19
CA PRO A 56 37.30 -32.22 12.61
C PRO A 56 36.61 -30.99 13.20
N ALA A 57 35.72 -31.25 14.16
CA ALA A 57 35.25 -30.27 15.12
C ALA A 57 36.42 -29.81 16.01
N THR A 58 36.59 -28.51 16.20
CA THR A 58 37.30 -27.96 17.35
C THR A 58 36.48 -26.85 18.02
N GLU A 59 36.32 -27.06 19.32
CA GLU A 59 35.76 -26.14 20.29
C GLU A 59 36.61 -24.86 20.37
N ALA A 60 35.98 -23.70 20.26
CA ALA A 60 36.52 -22.45 20.77
C ALA A 60 35.38 -21.51 21.16
N ILE A 61 35.36 -21.13 22.43
CA ILE A 61 34.47 -20.13 23.02
C ILE A 61 34.79 -18.78 22.38
N GLY A 62 33.82 -18.18 21.69
CA GLY A 62 34.00 -16.92 20.95
C GLY A 62 32.72 -16.10 20.88
N ILE A 63 32.85 -14.82 21.23
CA ILE A 63 31.83 -13.75 21.31
C ILE A 63 30.96 -13.69 20.04
N PRO A 64 29.61 -13.58 20.11
CA PRO A 64 28.79 -13.61 18.91
C PRO A 64 28.91 -12.30 18.11
N VAL A 65 29.73 -12.33 17.05
CA VAL A 65 29.75 -11.31 16.01
C VAL A 65 28.69 -11.65 14.95
N ARG A 66 27.75 -10.71 14.75
CA ARG A 66 26.61 -10.82 13.83
C ARG A 66 27.09 -10.85 12.37
N ARG A 67 26.91 -11.97 11.65
CA ARG A 67 27.05 -12.05 10.18
C ARG A 67 25.67 -11.95 9.51
N PRO A 68 25.53 -11.30 8.33
CA PRO A 68 24.32 -11.39 7.53
C PRO A 68 24.35 -12.70 6.74
N VAL A 69 23.36 -13.57 6.93
CA VAL A 69 23.22 -14.82 6.17
C VAL A 69 21.92 -14.74 5.36
N GLY A 70 22.03 -15.13 4.08
CA GLY A 70 20.94 -15.19 3.11
C GLY A 70 19.82 -16.14 3.53
N GLY A 71 18.67 -15.99 2.87
CA GLY A 71 17.40 -16.61 3.22
C GLY A 71 17.50 -18.14 3.35
N ALA A 72 17.13 -18.64 4.52
CA ALA A 72 16.86 -20.06 4.73
C ALA A 72 15.48 -20.39 4.15
N ALA A 73 15.36 -21.52 3.46
CA ALA A 73 14.08 -22.04 2.98
C ALA A 73 13.20 -22.47 4.16
N GLU A 74 11.87 -22.31 4.04
CA GLU A 74 10.91 -22.60 5.11
C GLU A 74 11.00 -24.04 5.65
N GLN A 75 11.59 -24.98 4.90
CA GLN A 75 11.82 -26.36 5.34
C GLN A 75 12.96 -26.50 6.37
N ASP A 76 14.03 -25.70 6.28
CA ASP A 76 15.13 -25.71 7.25
C ASP A 76 14.66 -25.19 8.63
N VAL A 77 13.59 -24.39 8.64
CA VAL A 77 12.93 -23.87 9.85
C VAL A 77 12.20 -24.98 10.62
N TYR A 78 11.58 -25.95 9.92
CA TYR A 78 10.92 -27.10 10.56
C TYR A 78 11.94 -28.08 11.17
N GLY A 79 13.08 -28.31 10.50
CA GLY A 79 14.15 -29.20 11.01
C GLY A 79 14.79 -28.69 12.31
N SER A 80 14.75 -27.38 12.56
CA SER A 80 15.37 -26.76 13.74
C SER A 80 14.64 -27.03 15.07
N HIS A 81 13.42 -27.59 15.04
CA HIS A 81 12.67 -27.92 16.25
C HIS A 81 13.19 -29.16 17.00
N LEU A 82 14.15 -29.91 16.44
CA LEU A 82 14.69 -31.13 17.04
C LEU A 82 16.20 -31.07 17.35
N GLY A 83 16.83 -29.90 17.25
CA GLY A 83 18.29 -29.72 17.45
C GLY A 83 18.64 -28.84 18.67
N PRO A 84 19.76 -29.09 19.40
CA PRO A 84 20.09 -28.38 20.64
C PRO A 84 20.58 -26.92 20.48
N ARG A 85 20.58 -26.37 19.25
CA ARG A 85 21.04 -25.00 18.96
C ARG A 85 19.99 -24.27 18.11
N ALA A 86 18.95 -23.79 18.79
CA ALA A 86 17.92 -22.96 18.17
C ALA A 86 18.48 -21.57 17.82
N TYR A 87 18.56 -21.24 16.54
CA TYR A 87 18.69 -19.86 16.09
C TYR A 87 17.32 -19.19 16.19
N SER A 88 17.17 -18.22 17.10
CA SER A 88 15.93 -17.48 17.31
C SER A 88 15.69 -16.49 16.17
N ILE A 89 15.03 -16.92 15.09
CA ILE A 89 14.30 -16.00 14.21
C ILE A 89 13.17 -15.43 15.09
N PRO A 90 13.01 -14.10 15.24
CA PRO A 90 11.85 -13.56 15.92
C PRO A 90 10.60 -14.04 15.17
N TYR A 91 9.82 -14.88 15.83
CA TYR A 91 8.60 -15.55 15.34
C TYR A 91 7.64 -14.59 14.60
N GLU A 92 7.68 -13.31 14.98
CA GLU A 92 6.85 -12.22 14.47
C GLU A 92 7.10 -11.86 13.00
N ALA A 93 8.29 -12.11 12.43
CA ALA A 93 8.61 -11.72 11.04
C ALA A 93 8.32 -12.83 10.01
N THR A 94 7.80 -13.99 10.44
CA THR A 94 7.44 -15.10 9.55
C THR A 94 6.10 -14.86 8.85
N THR A 95 5.82 -15.59 7.76
CA THR A 95 4.51 -15.59 7.07
C THR A 95 3.35 -15.85 8.05
N VAL A 96 3.55 -16.81 8.98
CA VAL A 96 2.59 -17.12 10.06
C VAL A 96 2.45 -15.97 11.04
N GLY A 97 3.57 -15.32 11.41
CA GLY A 97 3.58 -14.12 12.24
C GLY A 97 2.79 -12.96 11.64
N LEU A 98 3.00 -12.65 10.35
CA LEU A 98 2.27 -11.60 9.64
C LEU A 98 0.76 -11.88 9.56
N LEU A 99 0.39 -13.12 9.31
CA LEU A 99 -1.01 -13.54 9.30
C LEU A 99 -1.66 -13.33 10.68
N LYS A 100 -1.00 -13.81 11.75
CA LYS A 100 -1.51 -13.77 13.12
C LYS A 100 -1.55 -12.36 13.71
N HIS A 101 -0.54 -11.54 13.43
CA HIS A 101 -0.35 -10.25 14.10
C HIS A 101 -0.83 -9.05 13.28
N THR A 102 -1.04 -9.18 11.96
CA THR A 102 -1.50 -8.09 11.11
C THR A 102 -2.82 -8.40 10.41
N ILE A 103 -2.86 -9.48 9.62
CA ILE A 103 -3.98 -9.73 8.70
C ILE A 103 -5.24 -10.16 9.47
N LEU A 104 -5.15 -11.17 10.33
CA LEU A 104 -6.32 -11.68 11.08
C LEU A 104 -6.90 -10.63 12.04
N PRO A 105 -6.10 -9.86 12.80
CA PRO A 105 -6.63 -8.76 13.62
C PRO A 105 -7.31 -7.66 12.78
N SER A 106 -6.75 -7.33 11.60
CA SER A 106 -7.38 -6.37 10.69
C SER A 106 -8.71 -6.89 10.16
N LEU A 107 -8.74 -8.15 9.69
CA LEU A 107 -9.95 -8.80 9.22
C LEU A 107 -11.02 -8.88 10.31
N GLY A 108 -10.63 -9.22 11.54
CA GLY A 108 -11.52 -9.24 12.70
C GLY A 108 -12.14 -7.87 12.98
N LEU A 109 -11.34 -6.80 12.95
CA LEU A 109 -11.82 -5.44 13.13
C LEU A 109 -12.79 -5.02 12.01
N HIS A 110 -12.40 -5.20 10.74
CA HIS A 110 -13.24 -4.83 9.59
C HIS A 110 -14.53 -5.65 9.56
N THR A 111 -14.48 -6.95 9.88
CA THR A 111 -15.67 -7.81 9.96
C THR A 111 -16.58 -7.38 11.10
N GLY A 112 -16.03 -7.09 12.29
CA GLY A 112 -16.81 -6.60 13.43
C GLY A 112 -17.54 -5.29 13.12
N LEU A 113 -16.83 -4.32 12.54
CA LEU A 113 -17.41 -3.07 12.09
C LEU A 113 -18.46 -3.28 10.98
N SER A 114 -18.21 -4.24 10.07
CA SER A 114 -19.14 -4.61 9.00
C SER A 114 -20.44 -5.22 9.53
N VAL A 115 -20.39 -6.04 10.59
CA VAL A 115 -21.59 -6.55 11.27
C VAL A 115 -22.41 -5.42 11.90
N VAL A 116 -21.74 -4.46 12.55
CA VAL A 116 -22.41 -3.28 13.12
C VAL A 116 -23.07 -2.44 12.03
N ALA A 117 -22.33 -2.13 10.95
CA ALA A 117 -22.85 -1.37 9.82
C ALA A 117 -24.01 -2.09 9.13
N TYR A 118 -23.90 -3.40 8.91
CA TYR A 118 -24.97 -4.24 8.36
C TYR A 118 -26.23 -4.19 9.21
N THR A 119 -26.08 -4.30 10.53
CA THR A 119 -27.21 -4.28 11.47
C THR A 119 -27.89 -2.91 11.44
N ALA A 120 -27.11 -1.83 11.52
CA ALA A 120 -27.63 -0.47 11.42
C ALA A 120 -28.32 -0.21 10.08
N SER A 121 -27.71 -0.61 8.97
CA SER A 121 -28.26 -0.53 7.62
C SER A 121 -29.56 -1.31 7.46
N ARG A 122 -29.64 -2.53 8.01
CA ARG A 122 -30.84 -3.37 7.97
C ARG A 122 -31.98 -2.76 8.77
N VAL A 123 -31.69 -2.24 9.95
CA VAL A 123 -32.69 -1.57 10.81
C VAL A 123 -33.18 -0.27 10.17
N ALA A 124 -32.28 0.54 9.63
CA ALA A 124 -32.63 1.78 8.94
C ALA A 124 -33.21 1.54 7.54
N ASN A 125 -33.19 0.30 7.05
CA ASN A 125 -33.48 -0.08 5.66
C ASN A 125 -32.72 0.78 4.63
N ARG A 126 -31.44 1.05 4.90
CA ARG A 126 -30.53 1.91 4.11
C ARG A 126 -29.17 1.24 3.89
N VAL A 127 -28.92 0.79 2.67
CA VAL A 127 -27.71 0.05 2.27
C VAL A 127 -26.50 0.97 2.21
N ASP A 128 -26.70 2.25 1.87
CA ASP A 128 -25.65 3.27 1.82
C ASP A 128 -24.87 3.49 3.13
N GLY A 129 -25.34 2.96 4.25
CA GLY A 129 -24.57 2.88 5.50
C GLY A 129 -23.24 2.11 5.36
N LYS A 130 -23.14 1.14 4.44
CA LYS A 130 -21.85 0.48 4.13
C LYS A 130 -20.84 1.46 3.51
N ASP A 131 -21.32 2.43 2.74
CA ASP A 131 -20.45 3.42 2.09
C ASP A 131 -19.84 4.36 3.13
N TRP A 132 -20.51 4.57 4.27
CA TRP A 132 -19.96 5.31 5.42
C TRP A 132 -18.86 4.51 6.12
N LEU A 133 -19.06 3.19 6.20
CA LEU A 133 -18.09 2.26 6.79
C LEU A 133 -16.77 2.30 6.04
N TRP A 134 -16.79 2.45 4.71
CA TRP A 134 -15.59 2.38 3.88
C TRP A 134 -14.42 3.25 4.34
N PRO A 135 -14.54 4.58 4.42
CA PRO A 135 -13.47 5.42 4.94
C PRO A 135 -13.30 5.31 6.46
N SER A 136 -14.40 5.20 7.21
CA SER A 136 -14.35 5.24 8.67
C SER A 136 -13.65 4.02 9.27
N ALA A 137 -13.87 2.82 8.71
CA ALA A 137 -13.21 1.60 9.14
C ALA A 137 -11.71 1.63 8.84
N GLN A 138 -11.28 2.22 7.72
CA GLN A 138 -9.86 2.32 7.38
C GLN A 138 -9.13 3.28 8.31
N VAL A 139 -9.72 4.45 8.60
CA VAL A 139 -9.18 5.39 9.61
C VAL A 139 -9.15 4.73 10.99
N ALA A 140 -10.24 4.09 11.40
CA ALA A 140 -10.29 3.38 12.68
C ALA A 140 -9.23 2.28 12.77
N SER A 141 -9.01 1.51 11.69
CA SER A 141 -8.00 0.46 11.62
C SER A 141 -6.57 1.02 11.72
N ALA A 142 -6.29 2.16 11.08
CA ALA A 142 -5.01 2.84 11.18
C ALA A 142 -4.72 3.30 12.62
N TRP A 143 -5.65 4.04 13.23
CA TRP A 143 -5.51 4.54 14.61
C TRP A 143 -5.51 3.42 15.65
N TRP A 144 -6.32 2.39 15.46
CA TRP A 144 -6.29 1.20 16.31
C TRP A 144 -4.93 0.51 16.24
N SER A 145 -4.37 0.36 15.03
CA SER A 145 -3.06 -0.26 14.83
C SER A 145 -1.91 0.55 15.42
N ALA A 146 -1.94 1.89 15.28
CA ALA A 146 -0.88 2.78 15.73
C ALA A 146 -0.92 3.08 17.24
N VAL A 147 -2.13 3.22 17.80
CA VAL A 147 -2.33 3.69 19.18
C VAL A 147 -3.18 2.69 19.95
N GLY A 148 -4.34 2.29 19.44
CA GLY A 148 -5.32 1.49 20.19
C GLY A 148 -4.78 0.17 20.76
N THR A 149 -4.00 -0.57 19.97
CA THR A 149 -3.34 -1.82 20.41
C THR A 149 -2.39 -1.57 21.57
N ARG A 150 -1.62 -0.48 21.55
CA ARG A 150 -0.70 -0.08 22.63
C ARG A 150 -1.43 0.23 23.93
N LEU A 151 -2.57 0.91 23.83
CA LEU A 151 -3.39 1.24 25.00
C LEU A 151 -4.00 -0.02 25.63
N VAL A 152 -4.59 -0.87 24.79
CA VAL A 152 -5.42 -1.99 25.26
C VAL A 152 -4.62 -3.23 25.59
N HIS A 153 -3.57 -3.55 24.82
CA HIS A 153 -2.77 -4.76 25.02
C HIS A 153 -1.48 -4.50 25.80
N ASP A 154 -0.82 -3.36 25.57
CA ASP A 154 0.45 -3.04 26.22
C ASP A 154 0.27 -2.16 27.48
N GLY A 155 -0.94 -1.66 27.75
CA GLY A 155 -1.24 -0.79 28.89
C GLY A 155 -0.57 0.59 28.83
N VAL A 156 -0.12 1.02 27.65
CA VAL A 156 0.60 2.28 27.46
C VAL A 156 -0.39 3.46 27.55
N PRO A 157 -0.12 4.48 28.39
CA PRO A 157 -0.95 5.68 28.43
C PRO A 157 -1.04 6.39 27.08
N ILE A 158 -2.18 6.99 26.77
CA ILE A 158 -2.42 7.62 25.45
C ILE A 158 -1.37 8.66 25.06
N GLY A 159 -0.94 9.49 26.01
CA GLY A 159 0.11 10.49 25.77
C GLY A 159 1.43 9.85 25.35
N ALA A 160 1.82 8.75 26.01
CA ALA A 160 3.05 8.03 25.70
C ALA A 160 2.95 7.27 24.37
N ALA A 161 1.79 6.70 24.05
CA ALA A 161 1.57 6.05 22.75
C ALA A 161 1.66 7.06 21.61
N LEU A 162 1.04 8.24 21.75
CA LEU A 162 1.11 9.31 20.76
C LEU A 162 2.53 9.86 20.61
N SER A 163 3.23 10.11 21.71
CA SER A 163 4.62 10.62 21.67
C SER A 163 5.62 9.59 21.13
N SER A 164 5.26 8.31 21.12
CA SER A 164 6.11 7.25 20.54
C SER A 164 6.09 7.19 19.01
N LEU A 165 5.13 7.87 18.37
CA LEU A 165 5.02 7.92 16.92
C LEU A 165 6.14 8.80 16.34
N THR A 166 6.93 8.22 15.44
CA THR A 166 7.94 8.98 14.68
C THR A 166 7.27 10.01 13.77
N TYR A 167 7.99 11.06 13.38
CA TYR A 167 7.43 12.08 12.49
C TYR A 167 6.84 11.48 11.18
N PRO A 168 7.51 10.55 10.46
CA PRO A 168 6.90 9.89 9.30
C PRO A 168 5.61 9.13 9.61
N ASP A 169 5.52 8.49 10.79
CA ASP A 169 4.31 7.79 11.24
C ASP A 169 3.14 8.76 11.48
N GLN A 170 3.44 9.93 12.07
CA GLN A 170 2.47 10.99 12.28
C GLN A 170 1.94 11.54 10.95
N VAL A 171 2.83 11.78 9.98
CA VAL A 171 2.43 12.24 8.64
C VAL A 171 1.57 11.20 7.93
N LEU A 172 1.94 9.92 7.99
CA LEU A 172 1.14 8.82 7.42
C LEU A 172 -0.26 8.75 8.05
N LEU A 173 -0.37 8.80 9.38
CA LEU A 173 -1.66 8.79 10.08
C LEU A 173 -2.49 10.04 9.76
N ALA A 174 -1.86 11.21 9.70
CA ALA A 174 -2.53 12.45 9.32
C ALA A 174 -3.06 12.36 7.89
N ALA A 175 -2.28 11.81 6.96
CA ALA A 175 -2.68 11.60 5.56
C ALA A 175 -3.89 10.67 5.44
N VAL A 176 -3.85 9.49 6.10
CA VAL A 176 -4.99 8.54 6.13
C VAL A 176 -6.22 9.18 6.77
N THR A 177 -6.05 9.93 7.85
CA THR A 177 -7.14 10.62 8.54
C THR A 177 -7.74 11.71 7.66
N ALA A 178 -6.92 12.54 7.01
CA ALA A 178 -7.39 13.59 6.12
C ALA A 178 -8.17 13.01 4.93
N TRP A 179 -7.62 12.00 4.27
CA TRP A 179 -8.29 11.29 3.17
C TRP A 179 -9.63 10.68 3.62
N GLY A 180 -9.62 9.91 4.70
CA GLY A 180 -10.81 9.21 5.18
C GLY A 180 -11.88 10.17 5.73
N ALA A 181 -11.49 11.22 6.46
CA ALA A 181 -12.43 12.22 6.97
C ALA A 181 -13.11 12.98 5.83
N ARG A 182 -12.36 13.38 4.79
CA ARG A 182 -12.92 14.01 3.59
C ARG A 182 -13.89 13.06 2.87
N LEU A 183 -13.50 11.80 2.64
CA LEU A 183 -14.37 10.83 1.98
C LEU A 183 -15.65 10.58 2.77
N LEU A 184 -15.53 10.39 4.08
CA LEU A 184 -16.65 10.20 4.98
C LEU A 184 -17.59 11.41 4.95
N TYR A 185 -17.05 12.63 5.08
CA TYR A 185 -17.82 13.86 4.98
C TYR A 185 -18.60 13.93 3.66
N ARG A 186 -17.96 13.59 2.54
CA ARG A 186 -18.58 13.60 1.22
C ARG A 186 -19.75 12.61 1.13
N ILE A 187 -19.56 11.39 1.61
CA ILE A 187 -20.58 10.34 1.55
C ILE A 187 -21.74 10.66 2.50
N VAL A 188 -21.44 11.01 3.74
CA VAL A 188 -22.45 11.35 4.77
C VAL A 188 -23.25 12.57 4.36
N SER A 189 -22.59 13.65 3.89
CA SER A 189 -23.30 14.86 3.46
C SER A 189 -24.29 14.59 2.32
N ARG A 190 -23.92 13.74 1.35
CA ARG A 190 -24.83 13.30 0.28
C ARG A 190 -25.96 12.41 0.82
N SER A 191 -25.63 11.46 1.67
CA SER A 191 -26.56 10.46 2.21
C SER A 191 -27.62 11.11 3.10
N VAL A 192 -27.25 12.06 3.97
CA VAL A 192 -28.17 12.79 4.87
C VAL A 192 -29.09 13.75 4.11
N GLN A 193 -28.65 14.28 2.96
CA GLN A 193 -29.50 15.10 2.10
C GLN A 193 -30.54 14.28 1.32
N SER A 194 -30.34 12.95 1.21
CA SER A 194 -31.26 12.05 0.52
C SER A 194 -32.23 11.38 1.51
N LYS A 195 -33.52 11.43 1.19
CA LYS A 195 -34.56 10.68 1.92
C LYS A 195 -34.50 9.19 1.60
N ASP A 196 -34.12 8.87 0.37
CA ASP A 196 -34.02 7.50 -0.14
C ASP A 196 -32.58 6.99 -0.10
N ASP A 197 -32.46 5.67 -0.19
CA ASP A 197 -31.19 4.98 -0.38
C ASP A 197 -30.52 5.43 -1.69
N ASP A 198 -29.23 5.14 -1.85
CA ASP A 198 -28.53 5.41 -3.10
C ASP A 198 -29.21 4.63 -4.25
N ALA A 199 -29.46 5.32 -5.37
CA ALA A 199 -30.17 4.74 -6.52
C ALA A 199 -29.53 3.44 -7.04
N ARG A 200 -28.22 3.26 -6.82
CA ARG A 200 -27.48 2.04 -7.15
C ARG A 200 -28.00 0.80 -6.42
N TYR A 201 -28.48 0.96 -5.19
CA TYR A 201 -28.94 -0.16 -4.35
C TYR A 201 -30.43 -0.44 -4.46
N LEU A 202 -31.21 0.49 -5.04
CA LEU A 202 -32.67 0.34 -5.15
C LEU A 202 -33.06 -0.89 -5.99
N SER A 203 -32.34 -1.15 -7.09
CA SER A 203 -32.58 -2.34 -7.92
C SER A 203 -32.21 -3.63 -7.20
N GLU A 204 -31.13 -3.63 -6.40
CA GLU A 204 -30.69 -4.81 -5.66
C GLU A 204 -31.64 -5.15 -4.51
N LYS A 205 -32.22 -4.13 -3.85
CA LYS A 205 -33.21 -4.29 -2.78
C LYS A 205 -34.52 -4.94 -3.23
N ALA A 206 -34.82 -4.92 -4.53
CA ALA A 206 -35.99 -5.59 -5.08
C ALA A 206 -35.87 -7.13 -5.03
N GLU A 207 -34.68 -7.69 -4.81
CA GLU A 207 -34.49 -9.13 -4.71
C GLU A 207 -35.15 -9.73 -3.45
N PRO A 208 -35.88 -10.86 -3.57
CA PRO A 208 -36.40 -11.58 -2.42
C PRO A 208 -35.28 -11.98 -1.45
N GLY A 209 -35.48 -11.68 -0.17
CA GLY A 209 -34.52 -11.97 0.90
C GLY A 209 -33.23 -11.15 0.81
N PHE A 210 -33.25 -10.00 0.13
CA PHE A 210 -32.09 -9.10 -0.07
C PHE A 210 -31.20 -9.00 1.17
N TRP A 211 -31.75 -8.60 2.33
CA TRP A 211 -30.96 -8.37 3.54
C TRP A 211 -30.21 -9.60 4.04
N ASN A 212 -30.74 -10.81 3.84
CA ASN A 212 -30.03 -12.04 4.24
C ASN A 212 -28.84 -12.33 3.32
N LYS A 213 -28.93 -11.93 2.06
CA LYS A 213 -27.84 -12.06 1.08
C LYS A 213 -26.84 -10.90 1.15
N ALA A 214 -27.31 -9.69 1.48
CA ALA A 214 -26.52 -8.46 1.48
C ALA A 214 -25.31 -8.56 2.40
N PHE A 215 -25.44 -9.23 3.55
CA PHE A 215 -24.30 -9.45 4.45
C PHE A 215 -23.14 -10.16 3.73
N PHE A 216 -23.43 -11.27 3.04
CA PHE A 216 -22.42 -12.08 2.36
C PHE A 216 -21.99 -11.56 0.99
N LYS A 217 -22.83 -10.75 0.33
CA LYS A 217 -22.55 -10.23 -1.02
C LYS A 217 -21.96 -8.82 -1.04
N MET A 218 -22.24 -8.00 -0.02
CA MET A 218 -21.84 -6.58 0.01
C MET A 218 -20.96 -6.27 1.22
N PHE A 219 -21.44 -6.56 2.43
CA PHE A 219 -20.79 -6.10 3.67
C PHE A 219 -19.52 -6.89 4.01
N LEU A 220 -19.58 -8.22 3.96
CA LEU A 220 -18.46 -9.09 4.31
C LEU A 220 -17.34 -9.05 3.25
N PRO A 221 -17.61 -9.09 1.93
CA PRO A 221 -16.56 -8.93 0.93
C PRO A 221 -15.84 -7.59 1.04
N GLU A 222 -16.55 -6.49 1.32
CA GLU A 222 -15.93 -5.19 1.55
C GLU A 222 -14.99 -5.19 2.76
N ALA A 223 -15.31 -5.91 3.84
CA ALA A 223 -14.41 -6.05 4.99
C ALA A 223 -13.10 -6.77 4.63
N VAL A 224 -13.16 -7.78 3.77
CA VAL A 224 -11.97 -8.47 3.23
C VAL A 224 -11.14 -7.52 2.37
N VAL A 225 -11.78 -6.77 1.48
CA VAL A 225 -11.08 -5.80 0.62
C VAL A 225 -10.44 -4.69 1.47
N GLN A 226 -11.15 -4.13 2.44
CA GLN A 226 -10.61 -3.11 3.36
C GLN A 226 -9.41 -3.62 4.16
N THR A 227 -9.40 -4.90 4.52
CA THR A 227 -8.25 -5.54 5.19
C THR A 227 -6.99 -5.48 4.32
N ILE A 228 -7.13 -5.70 3.01
CA ILE A 228 -6.01 -5.65 2.07
C ILE A 228 -5.63 -4.21 1.77
N VAL A 229 -6.60 -3.34 1.47
CA VAL A 229 -6.39 -1.92 1.15
C VAL A 229 -5.69 -1.19 2.31
N SER A 230 -5.98 -1.56 3.55
CA SER A 230 -5.39 -0.93 4.74
C SER A 230 -3.98 -1.39 5.11
N LEU A 231 -3.38 -2.36 4.40
CA LEU A 231 -2.04 -2.85 4.71
C LEU A 231 -0.96 -1.76 4.81
N PRO A 232 -0.88 -0.75 3.91
CA PRO A 232 0.11 0.34 3.98
C PRO A 232 0.08 1.16 5.27
N PHE A 233 -1.03 1.17 5.99
CA PHE A 233 -1.19 1.97 7.21
C PHE A 233 -1.70 1.16 8.40
N THR A 234 -1.52 -0.16 8.37
CA THR A 234 -1.75 -1.06 9.51
C THR A 234 -0.54 -1.94 9.79
N LEU A 235 0.07 -2.54 8.76
CA LEU A 235 1.26 -3.36 8.88
C LEU A 235 2.47 -2.66 9.55
N PRO A 236 2.88 -1.43 9.15
CA PRO A 236 4.03 -0.76 9.76
C PRO A 236 3.87 -0.45 11.25
N PHE A 237 2.63 -0.39 11.74
CA PHE A 237 2.32 -0.15 13.15
C PHE A 237 2.22 -1.44 13.96
N ARG A 238 1.61 -2.49 13.38
CA ARG A 238 1.44 -3.78 14.07
C ARG A 238 2.71 -4.62 14.10
N ASN A 239 3.57 -4.48 13.09
CA ASN A 239 4.80 -5.23 13.01
C ASN A 239 5.96 -4.36 12.46
N PRO A 240 6.39 -3.34 13.22
CA PRO A 240 7.42 -2.41 12.78
C PRO A 240 8.76 -3.11 12.50
N TYR A 241 9.07 -4.18 13.23
CA TYR A 241 10.27 -4.97 13.01
C TYR A 241 10.25 -5.71 11.67
N ALA A 242 9.17 -6.43 11.35
CA ALA A 242 9.06 -7.11 10.05
C ALA A 242 9.04 -6.10 8.90
N SER A 243 8.35 -4.97 9.08
CA SER A 243 8.35 -3.89 8.08
C SER A 243 9.74 -3.34 7.77
N ALA A 244 10.56 -3.13 8.80
CA ALA A 244 11.93 -2.65 8.61
C ALA A 244 12.85 -3.73 8.03
N ARG A 245 12.76 -4.96 8.53
CA ARG A 245 13.65 -6.06 8.13
C ARG A 245 13.40 -6.56 6.71
N SER A 246 12.14 -6.57 6.28
CA SER A 246 11.74 -7.01 4.94
C SER A 246 11.47 -5.85 4.00
N SER A 247 11.98 -4.64 4.32
CA SER A 247 11.85 -3.48 3.44
C SER A 247 12.54 -3.77 2.10
N LEU A 248 11.85 -3.52 0.99
CA LEU A 248 12.36 -3.75 -0.37
C LEU A 248 13.61 -2.91 -0.70
N SER A 249 13.86 -1.86 0.07
CA SER A 249 15.05 -1.02 -0.08
C SER A 249 15.44 -0.36 1.24
N ALA A 250 16.66 0.18 1.26
CA ALA A 250 17.05 1.18 2.24
C ALA A 250 16.12 2.42 2.14
N PRO A 251 15.96 3.19 3.23
CA PRO A 251 15.26 4.46 3.20
C PRO A 251 15.91 5.40 2.16
N ILE A 252 15.08 6.07 1.36
CA ILE A 252 15.53 7.11 0.43
C ILE A 252 14.90 8.44 0.85
N GLU A 253 15.73 9.45 1.09
CA GLU A 253 15.32 10.75 1.62
C GLU A 253 14.21 11.41 0.78
N TYR A 254 14.36 11.42 -0.54
CA TYR A 254 13.38 12.03 -1.45
C TYR A 254 12.08 11.23 -1.60
N ALA A 255 12.01 9.99 -1.13
CA ALA A 255 10.79 9.18 -1.25
C ALA A 255 9.66 9.72 -0.36
N HIS A 256 9.98 10.27 0.82
CA HIS A 256 9.01 10.95 1.66
C HIS A 256 8.48 12.21 0.97
N ASP A 257 9.37 13.00 0.37
CA ASP A 257 8.97 14.24 -0.33
C ASP A 257 8.08 13.93 -1.55
N LEU A 258 8.41 12.86 -2.29
CA LEU A 258 7.57 12.36 -3.36
C LEU A 258 6.21 11.87 -2.83
N ALA A 259 6.18 11.19 -1.68
CA ALA A 259 4.94 10.76 -1.05
C ALA A 259 4.02 11.95 -0.73
N VAL A 260 4.57 13.00 -0.11
CA VAL A 260 3.82 14.23 0.20
C VAL A 260 3.31 14.89 -1.08
N LEU A 261 4.16 15.01 -2.11
CA LEU A 261 3.77 15.59 -3.40
C LEU A 261 2.62 14.81 -4.05
N VAL A 262 2.74 13.47 -4.10
CA VAL A 262 1.72 12.61 -4.69
C VAL A 262 0.42 12.62 -3.88
N PHE A 263 0.51 12.56 -2.55
CA PHE A 263 -0.64 12.65 -1.66
C PHE A 263 -1.39 13.96 -1.83
N THR A 264 -0.68 15.08 -1.82
CA THR A 264 -1.29 16.42 -1.90
C THR A 264 -1.90 16.68 -3.28
N CYS A 265 -1.26 16.25 -4.36
CA CYS A 265 -1.86 16.25 -5.71
C CYS A 265 -3.14 15.41 -5.76
N GLY A 266 -3.10 14.17 -5.25
CA GLY A 266 -4.25 13.27 -5.23
C GLY A 266 -5.41 13.82 -4.41
N PHE A 267 -5.12 14.26 -3.19
CA PHE A 267 -6.11 14.84 -2.28
C PHE A 267 -6.73 16.12 -2.84
N ALA A 268 -5.93 16.99 -3.47
CA ALA A 268 -6.44 18.19 -4.14
C ALA A 268 -7.35 17.85 -5.32
N LEU A 269 -6.98 16.85 -6.14
CA LEU A 269 -7.84 16.36 -7.23
C LEU A 269 -9.20 15.90 -6.71
N GLU A 270 -9.23 15.12 -5.63
CA GLU A 270 -10.49 14.65 -5.03
C GLU A 270 -11.35 15.81 -4.54
N VAL A 271 -10.77 16.72 -3.75
CA VAL A 271 -11.49 17.87 -3.17
C VAL A 271 -12.06 18.76 -4.27
N VAL A 272 -11.24 19.12 -5.27
CA VAL A 272 -11.66 20.01 -6.36
C VAL A 272 -12.67 19.32 -7.28
N ALA A 273 -12.48 18.03 -7.59
CA ALA A 273 -13.42 17.26 -8.40
C ALA A 273 -14.80 17.20 -7.76
N ASP A 274 -14.86 16.86 -6.47
CA ASP A 274 -16.11 16.77 -5.71
C ASP A 274 -16.81 18.13 -5.60
N TYR A 275 -16.04 19.19 -5.34
CA TYR A 275 -16.56 20.55 -5.28
C TYR A 275 -17.16 20.96 -6.63
N GLN A 276 -16.40 20.85 -7.71
CA GLN A 276 -16.84 21.22 -9.06
C GLN A 276 -18.08 20.43 -9.49
N LEU A 277 -18.12 19.12 -9.23
CA LEU A 277 -19.28 18.29 -9.56
C LEU A 277 -20.53 18.72 -8.77
N THR A 278 -20.37 19.09 -7.50
CA THR A 278 -21.48 19.57 -6.67
C THR A 278 -22.03 20.89 -7.16
N GLN A 279 -21.16 21.84 -7.49
CA GLN A 279 -21.55 23.14 -8.01
C GLN A 279 -22.21 23.00 -9.39
N HIS A 280 -21.65 22.14 -10.25
CA HIS A 280 -22.22 21.84 -11.55
C HIS A 280 -23.62 21.24 -11.45
N ASN A 281 -23.82 20.23 -10.60
CA ASN A 281 -25.13 19.61 -10.41
C ASN A 281 -26.20 20.59 -9.88
N LYS A 282 -25.80 21.63 -9.13
CA LYS A 282 -26.69 22.70 -8.68
C LYS A 282 -27.02 23.69 -9.80
N LYS A 283 -26.04 24.06 -10.62
CA LYS A 283 -26.17 25.10 -11.66
C LYS A 283 -26.78 24.56 -12.97
N SER A 284 -26.35 23.37 -13.38
CA SER A 284 -26.63 22.76 -14.68
C SER A 284 -26.94 21.27 -14.52
N PRO A 285 -28.05 20.90 -13.84
CA PRO A 285 -28.37 19.51 -13.50
C PRO A 285 -28.55 18.60 -14.71
N ASN A 286 -28.81 19.17 -15.90
CA ASN A 286 -29.10 18.46 -17.13
C ASN A 286 -27.91 18.30 -18.08
N THR A 287 -26.69 18.72 -17.70
CA THR A 287 -25.46 18.53 -18.48
C THR A 287 -24.38 17.81 -17.67
N LEU A 288 -23.31 17.36 -18.32
CA LEU A 288 -22.13 16.75 -17.68
C LEU A 288 -21.07 17.81 -17.35
N ASN A 289 -20.42 17.64 -16.20
CA ASN A 289 -19.27 18.46 -15.85
C ASN A 289 -18.05 17.99 -16.66
N ARG A 290 -17.55 18.86 -17.55
CA ARG A 290 -16.39 18.60 -18.42
C ARG A 290 -15.30 19.68 -18.26
N GLU A 291 -15.52 20.61 -17.34
CA GLU A 291 -14.62 21.73 -17.07
C GLU A 291 -13.77 21.47 -15.82
N GLY A 292 -12.78 22.32 -15.58
CA GLY A 292 -12.00 22.19 -14.36
C GLY A 292 -11.08 20.97 -14.39
N VAL A 293 -10.99 20.27 -13.26
CA VAL A 293 -10.22 19.00 -13.20
C VAL A 293 -10.90 17.88 -14.00
N TRP A 294 -12.20 18.01 -14.31
CA TRP A 294 -12.91 17.10 -15.22
C TRP A 294 -12.45 17.29 -16.68
N SER A 295 -11.76 18.38 -17.01
CA SER A 295 -11.11 18.48 -18.32
C SER A 295 -9.88 17.56 -18.45
N ILE A 296 -9.33 17.02 -17.37
CA ILE A 296 -8.12 16.17 -17.39
C ILE A 296 -8.48 14.73 -17.75
N VAL A 297 -9.40 14.13 -17.00
CA VAL A 297 -9.93 12.76 -17.16
C VAL A 297 -11.42 12.74 -16.80
N ARG A 298 -12.13 11.67 -17.16
CA ARG A 298 -13.57 11.55 -16.89
C ARG A 298 -13.91 11.30 -15.42
N HIS A 299 -13.01 10.71 -14.64
CA HIS A 299 -13.19 10.47 -13.20
C HIS A 299 -11.99 10.98 -12.38
N PRO A 300 -11.79 12.32 -12.29
CA PRO A 300 -10.61 12.90 -11.64
C PRO A 300 -10.57 12.63 -10.13
N ASN A 301 -11.72 12.42 -9.49
CA ASN A 301 -11.80 11.97 -8.10
C ASN A 301 -11.25 10.54 -7.92
N TYR A 302 -11.45 9.63 -8.88
CA TYR A 302 -10.91 8.27 -8.78
C TYR A 302 -9.41 8.25 -9.06
N LEU A 303 -8.94 9.09 -9.98
CA LEU A 303 -7.50 9.32 -10.17
C LEU A 303 -6.87 9.88 -8.89
N GLY A 304 -7.51 10.86 -8.24
CA GLY A 304 -7.06 11.43 -6.99
C GLY A 304 -6.94 10.39 -5.87
N ASP A 305 -7.96 9.55 -5.69
CA ASP A 305 -7.95 8.47 -4.69
C ASP A 305 -6.82 7.45 -4.94
N ALA A 306 -6.58 7.09 -6.21
CA ALA A 306 -5.47 6.20 -6.56
C ALA A 306 -4.09 6.83 -6.28
N LEU A 307 -3.91 8.12 -6.52
CA LEU A 307 -2.68 8.84 -6.16
C LEU A 307 -2.50 8.89 -4.63
N VAL A 308 -3.57 9.16 -3.87
CA VAL A 308 -3.52 9.11 -2.40
C VAL A 308 -3.07 7.73 -1.91
N HIS A 309 -3.66 6.65 -2.41
CA HIS A 309 -3.26 5.30 -1.97
C HIS A 309 -1.86 4.91 -2.44
N LEU A 310 -1.41 5.41 -3.61
CA LEU A 310 -0.04 5.25 -4.08
C LEU A 310 0.98 5.98 -3.19
N SER A 311 0.58 7.07 -2.53
CA SER A 311 1.46 7.80 -1.61
C SER A 311 1.81 7.00 -0.34
N PHE A 312 0.93 6.11 0.13
CA PHE A 312 1.17 5.39 1.39
C PHE A 312 2.41 4.47 1.32
N PRO A 313 2.59 3.61 0.30
CA PRO A 313 3.87 2.92 0.12
C PRO A 313 5.07 3.87 -0.02
N LEU A 314 4.91 5.04 -0.64
CA LEU A 314 6.01 6.00 -0.78
C LEU A 314 6.45 6.56 0.60
N PHE A 315 5.50 6.83 1.52
CA PHE A 315 5.82 7.17 2.91
C PHE A 315 6.59 6.04 3.61
N LEU A 316 6.19 4.78 3.37
CA LEU A 316 6.90 3.62 3.92
C LEU A 316 8.29 3.46 3.31
N TRP A 317 8.47 3.80 2.04
CA TRP A 317 9.77 3.81 1.40
C TRP A 317 10.69 4.84 2.05
N GLY A 318 10.22 6.07 2.24
CA GLY A 318 10.98 7.14 2.89
C GLY A 318 11.40 6.82 4.33
N SER A 319 10.63 5.98 5.04
CA SER A 319 10.91 5.56 6.42
C SER A 319 11.58 4.19 6.54
N GLY A 320 11.90 3.51 5.43
CA GLY A 320 12.51 2.18 5.44
C GLY A 320 11.61 1.07 5.96
N LYS A 321 10.29 1.23 5.82
CA LYS A 321 9.24 0.29 6.28
C LYS A 321 8.47 -0.34 5.11
N LEU A 322 9.00 -0.28 3.88
CA LEU A 322 8.32 -0.73 2.65
C LEU A 322 8.31 -2.26 2.54
N HIS A 323 7.47 -2.90 3.34
CA HIS A 323 7.24 -4.34 3.25
C HIS A 323 6.48 -4.69 1.95
N PRO A 324 6.89 -5.69 1.15
CA PRO A 324 6.27 -5.98 -0.15
C PRO A 324 4.75 -6.15 -0.11
N LEU A 325 4.21 -6.79 0.94
CA LEU A 325 2.77 -6.97 1.14
C LEU A 325 1.97 -5.66 1.16
N VAL A 326 2.56 -4.53 1.56
CA VAL A 326 1.82 -3.26 1.56
C VAL A 326 1.43 -2.82 0.16
N LEU A 327 2.13 -3.26 -0.88
CA LEU A 327 1.81 -2.96 -2.28
C LEU A 327 0.48 -3.59 -2.72
N LEU A 328 0.01 -4.64 -2.03
CA LEU A 328 -1.31 -5.22 -2.27
C LEU A 328 -2.42 -4.20 -1.98
N GLY A 329 -2.20 -3.26 -1.05
CA GLY A 329 -3.17 -2.23 -0.69
C GLY A 329 -3.56 -1.31 -1.86
N PRO A 330 -2.64 -0.51 -2.42
CA PRO A 330 -2.94 0.35 -3.56
C PRO A 330 -3.33 -0.44 -4.82
N VAL A 331 -2.80 -1.66 -5.03
CA VAL A 331 -3.21 -2.52 -6.15
C VAL A 331 -4.67 -2.95 -6.01
N ALA A 332 -5.07 -3.41 -4.82
CA ALA A 332 -6.45 -3.77 -4.53
C ALA A 332 -7.39 -2.55 -4.63
N ASN A 333 -6.97 -1.40 -4.09
CA ASN A 333 -7.74 -0.16 -4.20
C ASN A 333 -7.94 0.25 -5.67
N TYR A 334 -6.86 0.24 -6.46
CA TYR A 334 -6.91 0.53 -7.89
C TYR A 334 -7.84 -0.45 -8.63
N ALA A 335 -7.74 -1.75 -8.38
CA ALA A 335 -8.62 -2.73 -8.98
C ALA A 335 -10.09 -2.52 -8.60
N PHE A 336 -10.37 -2.18 -7.34
CA PHE A 336 -11.71 -1.86 -6.87
C PHE A 336 -12.28 -0.63 -7.61
N LEU A 337 -11.52 0.47 -7.66
CA LEU A 337 -11.89 1.70 -8.39
C LEU A 337 -12.10 1.50 -9.90
N ARG A 338 -11.51 0.47 -10.51
CA ARG A 338 -11.64 0.20 -11.95
C ARG A 338 -12.73 -0.81 -12.28
N TYR A 339 -12.94 -1.80 -11.42
CA TYR A 339 -13.72 -2.98 -11.78
C TYR A 339 -14.91 -3.27 -10.86
N VAL A 340 -14.87 -2.85 -9.59
CA VAL A 340 -15.87 -3.21 -8.57
C VAL A 340 -16.46 -1.96 -7.92
N GLY A 341 -17.65 -1.55 -8.35
CA GLY A 341 -18.23 -0.25 -7.96
C GLY A 341 -17.50 0.95 -8.59
N GLY A 342 -16.52 0.67 -9.44
CA GLY A 342 -15.60 1.60 -10.06
C GLY A 342 -16.14 2.36 -11.28
N ASP A 343 -15.23 2.96 -12.04
CA ASP A 343 -15.57 3.85 -13.15
C ASP A 343 -16.29 3.11 -14.28
N ALA A 344 -15.92 1.88 -14.58
CA ALA A 344 -16.57 1.07 -15.60
C ALA A 344 -18.06 0.82 -15.29
N GLN A 345 -18.40 0.47 -14.05
CA GLN A 345 -19.78 0.24 -13.63
C GLN A 345 -20.56 1.56 -13.55
N LEU A 346 -19.91 2.63 -13.10
CA LEU A 346 -20.51 3.96 -13.06
C LEU A 346 -20.86 4.46 -14.45
N GLU A 347 -19.96 4.33 -15.42
CA GLU A 347 -20.22 4.71 -16.81
C GLU A 347 -21.34 3.86 -17.43
N ALA A 348 -21.36 2.54 -17.20
CA ALA A 348 -22.45 1.69 -17.68
C ALA A 348 -23.81 2.11 -17.10
N HIS A 349 -23.86 2.44 -15.81
CA HIS A 349 -25.07 2.97 -15.17
C HIS A 349 -25.47 4.34 -15.74
N GLN A 350 -24.50 5.22 -15.99
CA GLN A 350 -24.74 6.52 -16.61
C GLN A 350 -25.30 6.39 -18.02
N GLU A 351 -24.77 5.49 -18.84
CA GLU A 351 -25.27 5.21 -20.19
C GLU A 351 -26.73 4.75 -20.17
N ALA A 352 -27.05 3.79 -19.29
CA ALA A 352 -28.42 3.31 -19.13
C ALA A 352 -29.36 4.44 -18.65
N LYS A 353 -28.91 5.25 -17.69
CA LYS A 353 -29.71 6.35 -17.12
C LYS A 353 -29.91 7.51 -18.08
N TYR A 354 -28.90 7.85 -18.88
CA TYR A 354 -28.93 8.98 -19.81
C TYR A 354 -29.48 8.61 -21.17
N ALA A 355 -29.87 7.35 -21.40
CA ALA A 355 -30.47 6.90 -22.64
C ALA A 355 -31.59 7.85 -23.08
N ASN A 356 -31.53 8.30 -24.34
CA ASN A 356 -32.47 9.24 -24.95
C ASN A 356 -32.47 10.67 -24.36
N THR A 357 -31.41 11.07 -23.67
CA THR A 357 -31.23 12.45 -23.17
C THR A 357 -30.07 13.16 -23.85
N ALA A 358 -30.00 14.50 -23.77
CA ALA A 358 -28.86 15.28 -24.25
C ALA A 358 -27.52 14.85 -23.59
N LYS A 359 -27.57 14.36 -22.34
CA LYS A 359 -26.39 13.83 -21.63
C LYS A 359 -25.78 12.61 -22.31
N ALA A 360 -26.56 11.80 -23.04
CA ALA A 360 -25.99 10.67 -23.77
C ALA A 360 -25.02 11.13 -24.87
N GLN A 361 -25.36 12.21 -25.59
CA GLN A 361 -24.50 12.77 -26.63
C GLN A 361 -23.23 13.38 -26.01
N GLU A 362 -23.37 14.14 -24.92
CA GLU A 362 -22.21 14.69 -24.19
C GLU A 362 -21.30 13.58 -23.64
N LEU A 363 -21.87 12.50 -23.10
CA LEU A 363 -21.10 11.36 -22.60
C LEU A 363 -20.33 10.68 -23.72
N ALA A 364 -20.97 10.42 -24.86
CA ALA A 364 -20.33 9.81 -26.02
C ALA A 364 -19.16 10.66 -26.55
N GLU A 365 -19.33 11.98 -26.63
CA GLU A 365 -18.27 12.90 -27.02
C GLU A 365 -17.12 12.91 -26.00
N TYR A 366 -17.46 12.96 -24.71
CA TYR A 366 -16.48 12.96 -23.63
C TYR A 366 -15.67 11.66 -23.62
N LYS A 367 -16.32 10.51 -23.89
CA LYS A 367 -15.65 9.21 -24.01
C LYS A 367 -14.66 9.14 -25.16
N ARG A 368 -14.94 9.84 -26.26
CA ARG A 368 -14.06 9.91 -27.44
C ARG A 368 -12.83 10.80 -27.20
N THR A 369 -12.97 11.83 -26.38
CA THR A 369 -11.96 12.90 -26.24
C THR A 369 -11.07 12.75 -25.01
N LYS A 370 -11.57 12.16 -23.92
CA LYS A 370 -10.85 12.01 -22.65
C LYS A 370 -10.85 10.56 -22.22
N ASN A 371 -9.76 10.11 -21.58
CA ASN A 371 -9.71 8.79 -20.97
C ASN A 371 -10.55 8.77 -19.68
N SER A 372 -11.04 7.58 -19.30
CA SER A 372 -11.78 7.39 -18.06
C SER A 372 -10.95 7.77 -16.82
N PHE A 373 -9.70 7.31 -16.78
CA PHE A 373 -8.92 7.25 -15.54
C PHE A 373 -7.54 7.90 -15.67
N TRP A 374 -6.75 7.53 -16.70
CA TRP A 374 -5.37 8.01 -16.85
C TRP A 374 -5.30 9.14 -17.86
N PRO A 375 -4.68 10.30 -17.51
CA PRO A 375 -4.57 11.41 -18.43
C PRO A 375 -3.74 11.03 -19.66
N SER A 376 -4.12 11.58 -20.81
CA SER A 376 -3.27 11.50 -22.00
C SER A 376 -2.04 12.39 -21.84
N ALA A 377 -0.96 12.13 -22.59
CA ALA A 377 0.24 12.97 -22.55
C ALA A 377 -0.03 14.45 -22.83
N LYS A 378 -1.08 14.76 -23.62
CA LYS A 378 -1.50 16.14 -23.93
C LYS A 378 -2.02 16.88 -22.70
N GLU A 379 -2.52 16.17 -21.69
CA GLU A 379 -3.03 16.79 -20.47
C GLU A 379 -1.91 17.31 -19.56
N ALA A 380 -0.64 17.03 -19.86
CA ALA A 380 0.49 17.58 -19.13
C ALA A 380 0.53 19.12 -19.22
N SER A 381 0.05 19.71 -20.32
CA SER A 381 -0.07 21.17 -20.50
C SER A 381 -1.44 21.72 -20.11
N ASN A 382 -2.35 20.89 -19.59
CA ASN A 382 -3.67 21.34 -19.14
C ASN A 382 -3.49 22.28 -17.92
N PRO A 383 -4.10 23.49 -17.93
CA PRO A 383 -3.97 24.44 -16.82
C PRO A 383 -4.37 23.86 -15.47
N TRP A 384 -5.35 22.96 -15.42
CA TRP A 384 -5.77 22.30 -14.19
C TRP A 384 -4.79 21.23 -13.72
N THR A 385 -4.12 20.52 -14.64
CA THR A 385 -3.02 19.62 -14.28
C THR A 385 -1.89 20.41 -13.63
N LEU A 386 -1.50 21.55 -14.22
CA LEU A 386 -0.47 22.43 -13.68
C LEU A 386 -0.89 23.06 -12.34
N ALA A 387 -2.15 23.45 -12.19
CA ALA A 387 -2.68 23.97 -10.92
C ALA A 387 -2.61 22.92 -9.81
N ILE A 388 -3.01 21.68 -10.08
CA ILE A 388 -2.91 20.57 -9.13
C ILE A 388 -1.45 20.29 -8.76
N LEU A 389 -0.54 20.28 -9.74
CA LEU A 389 0.88 20.12 -9.48
C LEU A 389 1.43 21.27 -8.61
N GLY A 390 1.00 22.51 -8.87
CA GLY A 390 1.33 23.68 -8.05
C GLY A 390 0.85 23.54 -6.61
N VAL A 391 -0.36 23.04 -6.38
CA VAL A 391 -0.87 22.70 -5.04
C VAL A 391 -0.01 21.62 -4.39
N GLY A 392 0.40 20.61 -5.15
CA GLY A 392 1.28 19.55 -4.65
C GLY A 392 2.64 20.06 -4.19
N VAL A 393 3.29 20.90 -5.01
CA VAL A 393 4.56 21.54 -4.67
C VAL A 393 4.42 22.45 -3.44
N GLY A 394 3.32 23.22 -3.37
CA GLY A 394 3.01 24.02 -2.18
C GLY A 394 2.81 23.18 -0.93
N GLY A 395 2.11 22.05 -1.03
CA GLY A 395 1.93 21.10 0.07
C GLY A 395 3.25 20.49 0.55
N LEU A 396 4.14 20.12 -0.37
CA LEU A 396 5.50 19.68 -0.05
C LEU A 396 6.31 20.78 0.66
N ALA A 397 6.25 22.02 0.18
CA ALA A 397 6.95 23.14 0.83
C ALA A 397 6.47 23.36 2.26
N LEU A 398 5.15 23.32 2.50
CA LEU A 398 4.55 23.43 3.83
C LEU A 398 4.97 22.29 4.74
N GLU A 399 4.96 21.05 4.24
CA GLU A 399 5.35 19.88 5.03
C GLU A 399 6.85 19.93 5.39
N ARG A 400 7.72 20.39 4.49
CA ARG A 400 9.15 20.59 4.80
C ARG A 400 9.36 21.62 5.91
N VAL A 401 8.58 22.72 5.90
CA VAL A 401 8.62 23.71 7.00
C VAL A 401 8.12 23.08 8.31
N ALA A 402 7.01 22.35 8.28
CA ALA A 402 6.48 21.66 9.45
C ALA A 402 7.47 20.64 10.03
N ARG A 403 8.12 19.86 9.15
CA ARG A 403 9.16 18.90 9.52
C ARG A 403 10.36 19.59 10.16
N TYR A 404 10.83 20.70 9.57
CA TYR A 404 11.92 21.48 10.12
C TYR A 404 11.59 21.98 11.53
N LEU A 405 10.40 22.55 11.73
CA LEU A 405 9.95 23.00 13.05
C LEU A 405 9.84 21.86 14.06
N ALA A 406 9.32 20.70 13.65
CA ALA A 406 9.17 19.54 14.53
C ALA A 406 10.52 18.93 14.97
N VAL A 407 11.57 19.05 14.16
CA VAL A 407 12.92 18.57 14.51
C VAL A 407 13.67 19.53 15.43
N HIS A 408 13.30 20.83 15.42
CA HIS A 408 13.98 21.89 16.19
C HIS A 408 13.15 22.43 17.37
N ALA A 409 12.00 21.82 17.67
CA ALA A 409 11.17 22.09 18.84
C ALA A 409 11.48 21.05 19.92
#